data_AF-A0A938BBA2-F1
#
_entry.id   AF-A0A938BBA2-F1
#
_cell.length_a   1.000
_cell.length_b   1.000
_cell.length_c   1.000
_cell.angle_alpha   90.00
_cell.angle_beta   90.00
_cell.angle_gamma   90.00
#
_symmetry.space_group_name_H-M   'P 1'
#
loop_
_entity.id
_entity.type
_entity.pdbx_description
1 polymer ?
#
loop_
_entity_poly.entity_id
_entity_poly.type
_entity_poly.pdbx_seq_one_letter_code
_entity_poly.pdbx_strand_id
1 'polypeptide(L)'
;MKRNPRFLIIGSTVLIVIVFYSVFKPKQNVDYKQYIKGSSISLGMTKEQVISSWGSPDSINRFKDKRETKETWIYYKNRERPAYLNFQDGVLKKYNN
;
A
#
# COMPACT_ATOMS: atom_id res chain seq x y z
N MET A 1 -57.41 -7.41 -19.04
CA MET A 1 -56.18 -8.19 -18.79
C MET A 1 -55.12 -7.24 -18.22
N LYS A 2 -54.83 -7.29 -16.92
CA LYS A 2 -54.07 -6.26 -16.17
C LYS A 2 -52.62 -6.73 -16.01
N ARG A 3 -51.64 -6.05 -16.63
CA ARG A 3 -50.20 -6.37 -16.48
C ARG A 3 -49.69 -5.79 -15.15
N ASN A 4 -49.10 -6.63 -14.29
CA ASN A 4 -48.56 -6.25 -12.98
C ASN A 4 -47.10 -5.74 -13.11
N PRO A 5 -46.76 -4.50 -12.73
CA PRO A 5 -45.44 -3.93 -12.95
C PRO A 5 -44.55 -4.02 -11.70
N ARG A 6 -44.24 -5.24 -11.22
CA ARG A 6 -43.47 -5.42 -9.97
C ARG A 6 -42.06 -6.01 -10.12
N PHE A 7 -41.63 -6.33 -11.34
CA PHE A 7 -40.34 -7.01 -11.56
C PHE A 7 -39.17 -6.11 -12.02
N LEU A 8 -39.37 -4.78 -12.17
CA LEU A 8 -38.33 -3.89 -12.73
C LEU A 8 -37.45 -3.17 -11.69
N ILE A 9 -37.69 -3.30 -10.38
CA ILE A 9 -36.98 -2.47 -9.38
C ILE A 9 -35.89 -3.24 -8.62
N ILE A 10 -35.91 -4.58 -8.61
CA ILE A 10 -34.98 -5.38 -7.80
C ILE A 10 -33.56 -5.43 -8.40
N GLY A 11 -33.42 -5.33 -9.73
CA GLY A 11 -32.11 -5.34 -10.38
C GLY A 11 -31.28 -4.06 -10.16
N SER A 12 -31.95 -2.92 -9.95
CA SER A 12 -31.29 -1.61 -9.81
C SER A 12 -30.61 -1.43 -8.45
N THR A 13 -31.24 -1.90 -7.37
CA THR A 13 -30.70 -1.75 -6.01
C THR A 13 -29.45 -2.59 -5.78
N VAL A 14 -29.39 -3.81 -6.32
CA VAL A 14 -28.19 -4.67 -6.22
C VAL A 14 -26.99 -4.03 -6.92
N LEU A 15 -27.21 -3.40 -8.08
CA LEU A 15 -26.15 -2.77 -8.86
C LEU A 15 -25.61 -1.49 -8.18
N ILE A 16 -26.50 -0.70 -7.57
CA ILE A 16 -26.11 0.49 -6.80
C ILE A 16 -25.24 0.09 -5.60
N VAL A 17 -25.58 -0.99 -4.88
CA VAL A 17 -24.82 -1.47 -3.73
C VAL A 17 -23.41 -1.93 -4.14
N ILE A 18 -23.26 -2.66 -5.25
CA ILE A 18 -21.95 -3.11 -5.75
C ILE A 18 -21.06 -1.92 -6.15
N VAL A 19 -21.63 -0.91 -6.83
CA VAL A 19 -20.91 0.31 -7.21
C VAL A 19 -20.52 1.12 -5.96
N PHE A 20 -21.39 1.19 -4.95
CA PHE A 20 -21.08 1.89 -3.70
C PHE A 20 -19.94 1.21 -2.93
N TYR A 21 -19.98 -0.12 -2.76
CA TYR A 21 -18.90 -0.85 -2.06
C TYR A 21 -17.55 -0.77 -2.79
N SER A 22 -17.53 -0.65 -4.12
CA SER A 22 -16.30 -0.55 -4.89
C SER A 22 -15.68 0.86 -4.86
N VAL A 23 -16.49 1.91 -4.77
CA VAL A 23 -16.03 3.30 -4.64
C VAL A 23 -15.59 3.64 -3.21
N PHE A 24 -16.25 3.07 -2.19
CA PHE A 24 -16.02 3.40 -0.79
C PHE A 24 -15.23 2.33 -0.02
N LYS A 25 -14.22 1.70 -0.64
CA LYS A 25 -13.30 0.84 0.13
C LYS A 25 -12.55 1.70 1.17
N PRO A 26 -12.77 1.50 2.48
CA PRO A 26 -12.08 2.29 3.49
C PRO A 26 -10.59 2.01 3.39
N LYS A 27 -9.78 3.07 3.42
CA LYS A 27 -8.32 2.96 3.48
C LYS A 27 -7.97 2.24 4.79
N GLN A 28 -7.46 1.02 4.67
CA GLN A 28 -7.15 0.18 5.82
C GLN A 28 -6.13 0.90 6.71
N ASN A 29 -6.52 1.25 7.94
CA ASN A 29 -5.61 1.75 8.96
C ASN A 29 -4.85 0.57 9.54
N VAL A 30 -3.79 0.16 8.86
CA VAL A 30 -2.89 -0.89 9.35
C VAL A 30 -2.16 -0.33 10.58
N ASP A 31 -2.29 -0.96 11.74
CA ASP A 31 -1.45 -0.64 12.89
C ASP A 31 -0.04 -1.17 12.65
N TYR A 32 0.89 -0.26 12.39
CA TYR A 32 2.27 -0.60 12.05
C TYR A 32 3.16 -0.89 13.27
N LYS A 33 2.68 -0.63 14.50
CA LYS A 33 3.48 -0.78 15.72
C LYS A 33 4.02 -2.20 15.92
N GLN A 34 3.23 -3.19 15.52
CA GLN A 34 3.60 -4.60 15.62
C GLN A 34 4.76 -5.00 14.70
N TYR A 35 4.91 -4.36 13.53
CA TYR A 35 6.00 -4.67 12.60
C TYR A 35 7.34 -4.05 13.04
N ILE A 36 7.28 -2.87 13.67
CA ILE A 36 8.46 -2.18 14.22
C ILE A 36 9.12 -3.03 15.32
N LYS A 37 8.32 -3.73 16.12
CA LYS A 37 8.80 -4.55 17.23
C LYS A 37 9.48 -5.86 16.80
N GLY A 38 9.31 -6.28 15.55
CA GLY A 38 9.81 -7.55 15.02
C GLY A 38 10.75 -7.40 13.82
N SER A 39 11.32 -6.21 13.61
CA SER A 39 12.16 -5.90 12.43
C SER A 39 11.48 -6.31 11.11
N SER A 40 10.18 -6.11 11.03
CA SER A 40 9.36 -6.45 9.87
C SER A 40 8.90 -5.19 9.16
N ILE A 41 8.76 -5.26 7.84
CA ILE A 41 8.24 -4.17 7.01
C ILE A 41 7.03 -4.67 6.22
N SER A 42 6.15 -3.75 5.84
CA SER A 42 4.97 -4.04 5.03
C SER A 42 4.76 -2.96 3.98
N LEU A 43 4.13 -3.33 2.86
CA LEU A 43 3.77 -2.37 1.81
C LEU A 43 2.88 -1.26 2.38
N GLY A 44 3.08 -0.04 1.90
CA GLY A 44 2.36 1.13 2.39
C GLY A 44 3.01 1.84 3.58
N MET A 45 4.05 1.26 4.21
CA MET A 45 4.81 1.97 5.23
C MET A 45 5.51 3.21 4.68
N THR A 46 5.60 4.24 5.51
CA THR A 46 6.40 5.44 5.28
C THR A 46 7.88 5.18 5.49
N LYS A 47 8.74 6.07 4.98
CA LYS A 47 10.20 6.00 5.20
C LYS A 47 10.56 5.99 6.68
N GLU A 48 9.88 6.81 7.48
CA GLU A 48 10.10 6.94 8.91
C GLU A 48 9.73 5.65 9.66
N GLN A 49 8.64 5.00 9.27
CA GLN A 49 8.23 3.70 9.81
C GLN A 49 9.22 2.60 9.45
N VAL A 50 9.73 2.60 8.21
CA VAL A 50 10.76 1.64 7.79
C VAL A 50 12.07 1.86 8.55
N ILE A 51 12.53 3.12 8.71
CA ILE A 51 13.72 3.42 9.52
C ILE A 51 13.52 2.96 10.97
N SER A 52 12.34 3.17 11.54
CA SER A 52 12.05 2.74 12.90
C SER A 52 12.10 1.21 13.07
N SER A 53 11.84 0.45 12.01
CA SER A 53 11.84 -1.02 12.02
C SER A 53 13.20 -1.63 11.63
N TRP A 54 13.81 -1.16 10.54
CA TRP A 54 15.02 -1.74 9.94
C TRP A 54 16.29 -0.89 10.14
N GLY A 55 16.16 0.31 10.70
CA GLY A 55 17.24 1.28 10.76
C GLY A 55 17.51 1.97 9.42
N SER A 56 18.58 2.76 9.40
CA SER A 56 18.98 3.51 8.20
C SER A 56 19.51 2.57 7.10
N PRO A 57 19.15 2.81 5.84
CA PRO A 57 19.73 2.08 4.72
C PRO A 57 21.21 2.39 4.56
N ASP A 58 21.92 1.48 3.91
CA ASP A 58 23.33 1.67 3.61
C ASP A 58 23.57 2.55 2.38
N SER A 59 22.61 2.57 1.45
CA SER A 59 22.62 3.44 0.28
C SER A 59 21.20 3.82 -0.14
N ILE A 60 21.05 5.01 -0.72
CA ILE A 60 19.78 5.53 -1.25
C ILE A 60 20.03 6.06 -2.67
N ASN A 61 19.35 5.47 -3.64
CA ASN A 61 19.25 5.99 -5.00
C ASN A 61 17.91 6.73 -5.14
N ARG A 62 17.94 8.05 -5.37
CA ARG A 62 16.74 8.89 -5.47
C ARG A 62 16.58 9.46 -6.88
N PHE A 63 15.38 9.32 -7.42
CA PHE A 63 14.92 9.98 -8.63
C PHE A 63 13.72 10.87 -8.28
N LYS A 64 13.73 12.13 -8.71
CA LYS A 64 12.63 13.06 -8.47
C LYS A 64 12.31 13.78 -9.77
N ASP A 65 11.05 13.70 -10.20
CA ASP A 65 10.53 14.50 -11.29
C ASP A 65 9.37 15.40 -10.82
N LYS A 66 8.65 16.04 -11.75
CA LYS A 66 7.52 16.94 -11.43
C LYS A 66 6.27 16.20 -10.94
N ARG A 67 6.17 14.90 -11.14
CA ARG A 67 4.98 14.08 -10.91
C ARG A 67 5.13 13.16 -9.71
N GLU A 68 6.31 12.61 -9.50
CA GLU A 68 6.58 11.63 -8.46
C GLU A 68 8.03 11.67 -7.96
N THR A 69 8.23 11.17 -6.74
CA THR A 69 9.55 10.87 -6.18
C THR A 69 9.70 9.37 -6.02
N LYS A 70 10.74 8.79 -6.62
CA LYS A 70 11.11 7.38 -6.49
C LYS A 70 12.41 7.27 -5.71
N GLU A 71 12.45 6.38 -4.72
CA GLU A 71 13.66 6.08 -3.96
C GLU A 71 13.87 4.57 -3.88
N THR A 72 15.08 4.11 -4.15
CA THR A 72 15.51 2.74 -3.89
C THR A 72 16.52 2.76 -2.75
N TRP A 73 16.18 2.12 -1.65
CA TRP A 73 17.03 1.95 -0.49
C TRP A 73 17.66 0.56 -0.52
N ILE A 74 18.96 0.49 -0.21
CA ILE A 74 19.74 -0.73 -0.27
C ILE A 74 20.31 -1.02 1.12
N TYR A 75 20.10 -2.24 1.60
CA TYR A 75 20.65 -2.76 2.85
C TYR A 75 21.56 -3.94 2.54
N TYR A 76 22.87 -3.78 2.71
CA TYR A 76 23.86 -4.82 2.44
C TYR A 76 24.68 -5.21 3.67
N LYS A 77 24.68 -4.42 4.74
CA LYS A 77 25.41 -4.78 5.97
C LYS A 77 24.84 -6.06 6.59
N ASN A 78 25.73 -6.96 7.00
CA ASN A 78 25.43 -8.21 7.71
C ASN A 78 24.43 -9.14 6.98
N ARG A 79 24.43 -9.12 5.64
CA ARG A 79 23.55 -9.94 4.81
C ARG A 79 24.35 -10.63 3.71
N GLU A 80 23.98 -11.89 3.40
CA GLU A 80 24.57 -12.61 2.27
C GLU A 80 24.19 -12.00 0.91
N ARG A 81 22.99 -11.43 0.82
CA ARG A 81 22.49 -10.71 -0.35
C ARG A 81 21.90 -9.35 0.05
N PRO A 82 22.12 -8.29 -0.73
CA PRO A 82 21.51 -7.00 -0.45
C PRO A 82 19.99 -7.06 -0.52
N ALA A 83 19.32 -6.40 0.42
CA ALA A 83 17.89 -6.15 0.35
C ALA A 83 17.62 -4.79 -0.31
N TYR A 84 16.55 -4.72 -1.08
CA TYR A 84 16.16 -3.55 -1.87
C TYR A 84 14.73 -3.14 -1.52
N LEU A 85 14.55 -1.91 -1.06
CA LEU A 85 13.24 -1.32 -0.77
C LEU A 85 12.96 -0.19 -1.74
N ASN A 86 11.84 -0.23 -2.45
CA ASN A 86 11.46 0.77 -3.44
C ASN A 86 10.26 1.57 -2.94
N PHE A 87 10.47 2.87 -2.82
CA PHE A 87 9.50 3.85 -2.38
C PHE A 87 9.03 4.71 -3.54
N GLN A 88 7.75 5.07 -3.51
CA GLN A 88 7.16 6.08 -4.37
C GLN A 88 6.42 7.07 -3.47
N ASP A 89 6.77 8.36 -3.61
CA ASP A 89 6.27 9.48 -2.81
C ASP A 89 6.38 9.22 -1.30
N GLY A 90 7.50 8.63 -0.88
CA GLY A 90 7.79 8.32 0.52
C GLY A 90 7.09 7.07 1.07
N VAL A 91 6.38 6.32 0.23
CA VAL A 91 5.63 5.12 0.62
C VAL A 91 6.25 3.86 0.00
N LEU A 92 6.50 2.83 0.81
CA LEU A 92 7.05 1.54 0.36
C LEU A 92 6.08 0.84 -0.59
N LYS A 93 6.51 0.59 -1.83
CA LYS A 93 5.71 -0.06 -2.89
C LYS A 93 6.16 -1.47 -3.20
N LYS A 94 7.45 -1.76 -3.06
CA LYS A 94 8.02 -3.07 -3.38
C LYS A 94 9.28 -3.30 -2.54
N TYR A 95 9.50 -4.53 -2.11
CA TYR A 95 10.76 -4.92 -1.51
C TYR A 95 11.21 -6.30 -1.99
N ASN A 96 12.52 -6.52 -1.99
CA ASN A 96 13.16 -7.82 -2.16
C ASN A 96 14.17 -7.97 -1.01
N ASN A 97 14.04 -9.04 -0.24
CA ASN A 97 14.77 -9.28 1.00
C ASN A 97 15.43 -10.65 0.95
#